data_AF-A0A535EJM2-F1
#
_entry.id   AF-A0A535EJM2-F1
#
_cell.length_a   1.000
_cell.length_b   1.000
_cell.length_c   1.000
_cell.angle_alpha   90.00
_cell.angle_beta   90.00
_cell.angle_gamma   90.00
#
_symmetry.space_group_name_H-M   'P 1'
#
loop_
_entity.id
_entity.type
_entity.pdbx_description
1 polymer ?
#
loop_
_entity_poly.entity_id
_entity_poly.type
_entity_poly.pdbx_seq_one_letter_code
_entity_poly.pdbx_strand_id
1 'polypeptide(L)' 'MTVGGKKVFHIGIPIHWGFVGIAAEKNPELSKNWLANALTPFVGDANSRTPEFKSFLVNIQKMN' A
#
# COMPACT_ATOMS: atom_id res chain seq x y z
N MET A 1 7.01 10.94 14.19
CA MET A 1 6.15 12.02 14.69
C MET A 1 5.49 11.56 15.99
N THR A 2 5.19 12.46 16.94
CA THR A 2 4.43 12.10 18.15
C THR A 2 3.01 12.65 18.01
N VAL A 3 1.99 11.80 18.13
CA VAL A 3 0.56 12.14 18.02
C VAL A 3 -0.18 11.48 19.18
N GLY A 4 -0.92 12.26 19.98
CA GLY A 4 -1.63 11.71 21.15
C GLY A 4 -0.73 10.97 22.13
N GLY A 5 0.51 11.44 22.31
CA GLY A 5 1.52 10.77 23.15
C GLY A 5 2.16 9.51 22.55
N LYS A 6 1.74 9.07 21.35
CA LYS A 6 2.26 7.88 20.67
C LYS A 6 3.21 8.27 19.55
N LYS A 7 4.29 7.50 19.37
CA LYS A 7 5.16 7.63 18.20
C LYS A 7 4.48 7.00 16.98
N VAL A 8 4.27 7.79 15.95
CA VAL A 8 3.64 7.41 14.67
C VAL A 8 4.67 7.51 13.54
N PHE A 9 4.66 6.50 12.67
CA PHE A 9 5.50 6.39 11.49
C PHE A 9 4.62 6.39 10.24
N HIS A 10 5.13 6.98 9.16
CA HIS A 10 4.50 6.91 7.84
C HIS A 10 5.32 5.97 6.96
N ILE A 11 4.63 5.06 6.27
CA ILE A 11 5.22 4.12 5.30
C ILE A 11 4.71 4.52 3.93
N GLY A 12 5.60 4.97 3.05
CA GLY A 12 5.27 5.30 1.67
C GLY A 12 5.30 4.05 0.78
N ILE A 13 4.22 3.80 0.04
CA ILE A 13 4.09 2.65 -0.87
C ILE A 13 3.80 3.20 -2.29
N PRO A 14 4.75 3.11 -3.23
CA PRO A 14 4.52 3.52 -4.62
C PRO A 14 3.52 2.59 -5.33
N ILE A 15 2.82 3.11 -6.34
CA ILE A 15 1.70 2.42 -7.01
C ILE A 15 2.02 1.95 -8.44
N HIS A 16 3.27 2.08 -8.89
CA HIS A 16 3.62 1.94 -10.31
C HIS A 16 3.94 0.51 -10.76
N TRP A 17 3.90 -0.46 -9.84
CA TRP A 17 4.17 -1.86 -10.14
C TRP A 17 2.90 -2.71 -10.13
N GLY A 18 2.97 -3.84 -10.83
CA GLY A 18 1.91 -4.83 -10.92
C GLY A 18 2.44 -6.16 -11.43
N PHE A 19 1.53 -7.05 -11.80
CA PHE A 19 1.85 -8.43 -12.21
C PHE A 19 2.00 -8.60 -13.74
N VAL A 20 1.93 -7.51 -14.52
CA VAL A 20 2.12 -7.50 -15.97
C VAL A 20 3.17 -6.47 -16.36
N GLY A 21 4.01 -6.81 -17.35
CA GLY A 21 5.03 -5.94 -17.94
C GLY A 21 6.45 -6.38 -17.65
N ILE A 22 7.43 -5.70 -18.27
CA ILE A 22 8.85 -6.09 -18.27
C ILE A 22 9.42 -6.31 -16.86
N ALA A 23 9.03 -5.47 -15.89
CA ALA A 23 9.50 -5.62 -14.50
C ALA A 23 8.93 -6.88 -13.82
N ALA A 24 7.67 -7.22 -14.12
CA ALA A 24 6.98 -8.38 -13.59
C ALA A 24 7.49 -9.68 -14.23
N GLU A 25 7.70 -9.67 -15.54
CA GLU A 25 8.29 -10.79 -16.29
C GLU A 25 9.71 -11.13 -15.80
N LYS A 26 10.48 -10.12 -15.39
CA LYS A 26 11.80 -10.31 -14.78
C LYS A 26 11.74 -10.91 -13.37
N ASN A 27 10.62 -10.78 -12.65
CA ASN A 27 10.44 -11.25 -11.28
C ASN A 27 9.05 -11.85 -11.05
N PRO A 28 8.71 -12.98 -11.70
CA PRO A 28 7.34 -13.49 -11.73
C PRO A 28 6.81 -13.87 -10.34
N GLU A 29 7.65 -14.39 -9.44
CA GLU A 29 7.23 -14.77 -8.09
C GLU A 29 6.98 -13.57 -7.18
N LEU A 30 7.80 -12.51 -7.28
CA LEU A 30 7.62 -11.30 -6.48
C LEU A 30 6.47 -10.43 -7.00
N SER A 31 6.30 -10.34 -8.31
CA SER A 31 5.36 -9.42 -8.97
C SER A 31 3.88 -9.68 -8.65
N LYS A 32 3.54 -10.90 -8.25
CA LYS A 32 2.21 -11.27 -7.74
C LYS A 32 1.77 -10.41 -6.54
N ASN A 33 2.73 -9.85 -5.79
CA ASN A 33 2.48 -9.10 -4.55
C ASN A 33 2.69 -7.58 -4.69
N TRP A 34 2.90 -7.06 -5.90
CA TRP A 34 3.25 -5.64 -6.09
C TRP A 34 2.06 -4.67 -6.17
N LEU A 35 0.83 -5.17 -6.20
CA LEU A 35 -0.35 -4.32 -6.30
C LEU A 35 -0.61 -3.58 -4.98
N ALA A 36 -0.21 -2.33 -4.88
CA ALA A 36 -0.36 -1.51 -3.67
C ALA A 36 -1.81 -1.40 -3.17
N ASN A 37 -2.78 -1.33 -4.10
CA ASN A 37 -4.21 -1.28 -3.77
C ASN A 37 -4.76 -2.59 -3.16
N ALA A 38 -3.97 -3.68 -3.13
CA ALA A 38 -4.34 -4.86 -2.34
C ALA A 38 -4.28 -4.59 -0.82
N LEU A 39 -3.60 -3.53 -0.40
CA LEU A 39 -3.47 -3.11 1.00
C LEU A 39 -4.50 -2.06 1.43
N THR A 40 -5.16 -1.40 0.47
CA THR A 40 -6.03 -0.27 0.76
C THR A 40 -7.42 -0.73 1.21
N PRO A 41 -8.07 0.01 2.12
CA PRO A 41 -9.41 -0.35 2.59
C PRO A 41 -10.48 -0.06 1.53
N PHE A 42 -11.58 -0.81 1.59
CA PHE A 42 -12.80 -0.55 0.80
C PHE A 42 -13.72 0.44 1.52
N VAL A 43 -13.22 1.65 1.79
CA VAL A 43 -13.98 2.76 2.37
C VAL A 43 -13.75 4.01 1.52
N GLY A 44 -14.77 4.85 1.39
CA GLY A 44 -14.69 6.10 0.65
C GLY A 44 -15.32 7.27 1.39
N ASP A 45 -15.08 8.49 0.88
CA ASP A 45 -15.62 9.71 1.47
C ASP A 45 -17.16 9.73 1.44
N ALA A 46 -17.76 10.44 2.39
CA ALA A 46 -19.22 10.44 2.58
C ALA A 46 -20.01 11.05 1.41
N ASN A 47 -19.39 11.91 0.60
CA ASN A 47 -20.08 12.62 -0.49
C ASN A 47 -19.95 11.86 -1.81
N SER A 48 -18.71 11.68 -2.28
CA SER A 48 -18.43 11.14 -3.63
C SER A 48 -18.06 9.66 -3.63
N ARG A 49 -17.90 9.06 -2.44
CA ARG A 49 -17.39 7.69 -2.25
C ARG A 49 -15.99 7.49 -2.83
N THR A 50 -15.19 8.56 -2.91
CA THR A 50 -13.79 8.52 -3.32
C THR A 50 -13.00 7.68 -2.31
N PRO A 51 -12.29 6.62 -2.72
CA PRO A 51 -11.61 5.72 -1.80
C PRO A 51 -10.53 6.38 -0.94
N GLU A 52 -10.41 5.95 0.31
CA GLU A 52 -9.35 6.39 1.22
C GLU A 52 -8.04 5.62 0.95
N PHE A 53 -7.24 6.17 0.03
CA PHE A 53 -5.95 5.59 -0.38
C PHE A 53 -4.74 6.39 0.14
N LYS A 54 -4.94 7.49 0.87
CA LYS A 54 -3.85 8.38 1.29
C LYS A 54 -3.47 8.21 2.76
N SER A 55 -4.35 7.64 3.58
CA SER A 55 -4.02 7.26 4.97
C SER A 55 -4.71 5.97 5.39
N PHE A 56 -3.94 4.91 5.64
CA PHE A 56 -4.42 3.63 6.16
C PHE A 56 -3.32 2.95 7.00
N LEU A 57 -3.70 1.93 7.77
CA LEU A 57 -2.80 1.23 8.68
C LEU A 57 -2.18 -0.01 8.02
N VAL A 58 -0.88 -0.19 8.21
CA VAL A 58 -0.12 -1.35 7.73
C VAL A 58 0.89 -1.80 8.77
N ASN A 59 1.38 -3.03 8.63
CA ASN A 59 2.53 -3.55 9.37
C ASN A 59 3.67 -3.88 8.39
N ILE A 60 4.92 -3.81 8.86
CA ILE A 60 6.11 -4.18 8.07
C ILE A 60 6.92 -5.23 8.81
N GLN A 61 7.39 -6.23 8.07
CA GLN A 61 8.26 -7.29 8.57
C GLN A 61 9.38 -7.53 7.58
N LYS A 62 10.55 -7.95 8.09
CA LYS A 62 11.66 -8.37 7.24
C LYS A 62 11.28 -9.67 6.52
N MET A 63 11.53 -9.73 5.21
CA MET A 63 11.42 -10.98 4.45
C MET A 63 12.63 -11.86 4.76
N ASN A 64 12.39 -13.14 5.08
CA ASN A 64 13.42 -14.15 5.35
C ASN A 64 13.95 -14.78 4.06
#